data_AF-A0A0M7BCG4-F1
#
_entry.id   AF-A0A0M7BCG4-F1
#
_cell.length_a   1.000
_cell.length_b   1.000
_cell.length_c   1.000
_cell.angle_alpha   90.00
_cell.angle_beta   90.00
_cell.angle_gamma   90.00
#
_symmetry.space_group_name_H-M   'P 1'
#
loop_
_entity.id
_entity.type
_entity.pdbx_description
1 polymer ?
#
loop_
_entity_poly.entity_id
_entity_poly.type
_entity_poly.pdbx_seq_one_letter_code
_entity_poly.pdbx_strand_id
1 'polypeptide(L)'
;MPSAEPPPMAAVASSLVRSTAPVDRCKAAAACYNIKPYSRIAVTFPDVGNVYAICACGEEKVRCNRLGMNNFHPDALSDPSDAMAALEREHEELQALLRDEIEALRTEGGIAALRIEEERHLKELAHASQRLKASDATRGLDAALLCRRLRLGVEGRPRGLPSLRAQAAALRKSPLFDAESYRAALCVALPRRLSAERHYVAAGAFEGLDPGPDFSTRTYYMLNPDVLEAGWPALAHYVLHGAAEGRQVRLGNDESGNG
;
A
#
# COMPACT_ATOMS: atom_id res chain seq x y z
N MET A 1 38.68 0.19 12.02
CA MET A 1 39.80 -0.24 11.17
C MET A 1 39.59 -1.70 10.81
N PRO A 2 39.45 -2.08 9.52
CA PRO A 2 38.90 -1.37 8.36
C PRO A 2 37.65 -2.15 7.81
N SER A 3 36.55 -1.55 7.33
CA SER A 3 36.34 -0.78 6.09
C SER A 3 36.94 -1.44 4.85
N ALA A 4 36.17 -2.29 4.17
CA ALA A 4 36.51 -2.83 2.85
C ALA A 4 35.54 -2.25 1.80
N GLU A 5 35.97 -1.17 1.16
CA GLU A 5 35.46 -0.73 -0.14
C GLU A 5 35.93 -1.70 -1.23
N PRO A 6 35.15 -1.91 -2.31
CA PRO A 6 35.61 -2.68 -3.47
C PRO A 6 36.60 -1.87 -4.34
N PRO A 7 37.60 -2.52 -4.97
CA PRO A 7 38.66 -1.85 -5.74
C PRO A 7 38.21 -1.39 -7.15
N PRO A 8 38.93 -0.41 -7.74
CA PRO A 8 38.52 0.26 -8.97
C PRO A 8 38.85 -0.54 -10.24
N MET A 9 37.91 -0.50 -11.20
CA MET A 9 38.10 -0.87 -12.59
C MET A 9 39.02 0.12 -13.31
N ALA A 10 40.29 -0.23 -13.56
CA ALA A 10 41.09 0.37 -14.64
C ALA A 10 42.38 -0.42 -14.95
N ALA A 11 42.64 -0.56 -16.25
CA ALA A 11 43.94 -0.75 -16.89
C ALA A 11 44.56 -2.16 -16.90
N VAL A 12 44.12 -2.99 -17.85
CA VAL A 12 45.02 -3.92 -18.54
C VAL A 12 45.28 -3.35 -19.93
N ALA A 13 46.28 -2.48 -20.02
CA ALA A 13 46.88 -2.06 -21.28
C ALA A 13 47.84 -3.18 -21.73
N SER A 14 47.32 -4.15 -22.47
CA SER A 14 48.15 -5.19 -23.09
C SER A 14 48.91 -4.63 -24.29
N SER A 15 50.22 -4.53 -24.13
CA SER A 15 51.29 -4.62 -25.15
C SER A 15 50.90 -4.42 -26.61
N LEU A 16 50.98 -3.18 -27.09
CA LEU A 16 51.19 -2.90 -28.51
C LEU A 16 52.69 -3.02 -28.82
N VAL A 17 53.07 -4.12 -29.46
CA VAL A 17 54.35 -4.24 -30.17
C VAL A 17 54.33 -3.23 -31.32
N ARG A 18 55.08 -2.14 -31.19
CA ARG A 18 55.32 -1.19 -32.28
C ARG A 18 56.26 -1.84 -33.30
N SER A 19 55.71 -2.28 -34.43
CA SER A 19 56.51 -2.54 -35.63
C SER A 19 56.94 -1.20 -36.23
N THR A 20 58.23 -0.91 -36.21
CA THR A 20 58.85 0.24 -36.86
C THR A 20 59.19 -0.10 -38.30
N ALA A 21 58.23 0.04 -39.21
CA ALA A 21 58.51 0.18 -40.63
C ALA A 21 58.03 1.57 -41.09
N PRO A 22 58.86 2.37 -41.78
CA PRO A 22 58.50 3.73 -42.14
C PRO A 22 57.54 3.71 -43.33
N VAL A 23 56.25 3.95 -43.09
CA VAL A 23 55.30 4.29 -44.15
C VAL A 23 55.23 5.81 -44.26
N ASP A 24 56.25 6.38 -44.87
CA ASP A 24 56.20 7.77 -45.32
C ASP A 24 55.22 7.88 -46.50
N ARG A 25 54.31 8.85 -46.36
CA ARG A 25 53.36 9.37 -47.36
C ARG A 25 52.00 8.66 -47.48
N CYS A 26 51.14 8.88 -46.48
CA CYS A 26 49.74 9.22 -46.75
C CYS A 26 49.14 9.99 -45.56
N LYS A 27 49.04 11.33 -45.66
CA LYS A 27 48.47 12.19 -44.61
C LYS A 27 46.95 12.00 -44.39
N ALA A 28 46.28 11.13 -45.16
CA ALA A 28 44.85 10.84 -45.02
C ALA A 28 44.53 9.54 -44.25
N ALA A 29 45.52 8.68 -43.96
CA ALA A 29 45.27 7.37 -43.35
C ALA A 29 44.88 7.43 -41.85
N ALA A 30 45.15 8.55 -41.16
CA ALA A 30 44.85 8.69 -39.73
C ALA A 30 43.35 8.79 -39.42
N ALA A 31 42.51 9.14 -40.40
CA ALA A 31 41.07 9.31 -40.19
C ALA A 31 40.25 8.01 -40.34
N CYS A 32 40.80 6.96 -40.96
CA CYS A 32 40.08 5.70 -41.16
C CYS A 32 40.21 4.69 -40.00
N TYR A 33 41.07 4.97 -39.02
CA TYR A 33 41.35 4.03 -37.92
C TYR A 33 40.27 3.95 -36.84
N ASN A 34 39.20 4.76 -36.93
CA ASN A 34 38.21 4.87 -35.86
C ASN A 34 36.76 4.51 -36.27
N ILE A 35 36.59 3.78 -37.37
CA ILE A 35 35.28 3.22 -37.73
C ILE A 35 35.18 1.83 -37.08
N LYS A 36 34.31 1.70 -36.07
CA LYS A 36 33.91 0.43 -35.44
C LYS A 36 33.57 -0.64 -36.50
N PRO A 37 33.75 -1.94 -36.22
CA PRO A 37 33.78 -3.01 -37.24
C PRO A 37 32.50 -3.26 -38.06
N TYR A 38 31.40 -2.54 -37.84
CA TYR A 38 30.09 -2.82 -38.43
C TYR A 38 29.71 -2.03 -39.70
N SER A 39 30.65 -1.41 -40.42
CA SER A 39 30.31 -0.68 -41.66
C SER A 39 31.33 -0.86 -42.79
N ARG A 40 31.59 -2.11 -43.16
CA ARG A 40 32.19 -2.44 -44.46
C ARG A 40 31.13 -3.10 -45.34
N ILE A 41 30.21 -2.30 -45.88
CA ILE A 41 29.35 -2.72 -46.99
C ILE A 41 30.07 -2.32 -48.28
N ALA A 42 30.58 -3.30 -49.02
CA ALA A 42 31.08 -3.11 -50.38
C ALA A 42 29.93 -3.38 -51.35
N VAL A 43 29.52 -2.38 -52.12
CA VAL A 43 28.50 -2.53 -53.16
C VAL A 43 29.22 -2.58 -54.51
N THR A 44 29.12 -3.71 -55.21
CA THR A 44 29.64 -3.88 -56.57
C THR A 44 28.56 -3.54 -57.60
N PHE A 45 28.84 -2.59 -58.50
CA PHE A 45 28.00 -2.32 -59.66
C PHE A 45 28.56 -3.06 -60.88
N PRO A 46 27.75 -3.86 -61.61
CA PRO A 46 28.26 -4.80 -62.61
C PRO A 46 28.83 -4.17 -63.90
N ASP A 47 28.50 -2.91 -64.24
CA ASP A 47 28.84 -2.33 -65.56
C ASP A 47 30.03 -1.35 -65.59
N VAL A 48 30.80 -1.26 -64.51
CA VAL A 48 32.10 -0.56 -64.52
C VAL A 48 33.04 -1.35 -63.63
N GLY A 49 34.09 -1.94 -64.23
CA GLY A 49 35.06 -2.83 -63.57
C GLY A 49 35.96 -2.19 -62.49
N ASN A 50 35.40 -1.32 -61.65
CA ASN A 50 36.06 -0.70 -60.51
C ASN A 50 35.27 -0.99 -59.23
N VAL A 51 35.96 -1.46 -58.19
CA VAL A 51 35.43 -1.56 -56.83
C VAL A 51 35.55 -0.18 -56.17
N TYR A 52 34.42 0.38 -55.72
CA TYR A 52 34.41 1.63 -54.97
C TYR A 52 34.20 1.32 -53.48
N ALA A 53 35.10 1.80 -52.62
CA ALA A 53 34.85 1.88 -51.19
C ALA A 53 34.11 3.20 -50.91
N ILE A 54 32.93 3.12 -50.28
CA ILE A 54 32.22 4.31 -49.80
C ILE A 54 32.87 4.73 -48.48
N CYS A 55 33.67 5.81 -48.51
CA CYS A 55 34.05 6.50 -47.28
C CYS A 55 32.82 7.26 -46.77
N ALA A 56 32.52 7.16 -45.48
CA ALA A 56 31.51 7.98 -44.80
C ALA A 56 31.94 9.46 -44.63
N CYS A 57 32.84 9.94 -45.49
CA CYS A 57 33.28 11.31 -45.60
C CYS A 57 32.74 11.85 -46.93
N GLY A 58 31.65 12.60 -46.87
CA GLY A 58 30.78 12.94 -48.01
C GLY A 58 31.35 13.90 -49.06
N GLU A 59 32.61 13.78 -49.48
CA GLU A 59 33.17 14.53 -50.60
C GLU A 59 34.14 13.70 -51.46
N GLU A 60 33.80 13.62 -52.75
CA GLU A 60 34.57 13.29 -53.96
C GLU A 60 35.40 11.99 -54.10
N LYS A 61 35.17 11.35 -55.25
CA LYS A 61 35.74 10.09 -55.75
C LYS A 61 37.27 10.13 -55.83
N VAL A 62 37.96 9.56 -54.85
CA VAL A 62 39.40 9.28 -54.97
C VAL A 62 39.61 7.95 -55.69
N ARG A 63 40.16 8.02 -56.91
CA ARG A 63 40.53 6.87 -57.75
C ARG A 63 41.80 6.22 -57.17
N CYS A 64 41.67 5.17 -56.36
CA CYS A 64 42.81 4.44 -55.82
C CYS A 64 43.35 3.44 -56.85
N ASN A 65 44.15 3.93 -57.80
CA ASN A 65 44.97 3.07 -58.64
C ASN A 65 46.31 2.84 -57.92
N ARG A 66 46.69 1.56 -57.75
CA ARG A 66 48.01 1.07 -57.29
C ARG A 66 48.15 0.87 -55.78
N LEU A 67 47.58 -0.24 -55.30
CA LEU A 67 48.29 -1.14 -54.40
C LEU A 67 48.19 -2.54 -55.00
N GLY A 68 49.31 -3.06 -55.51
CA GLY A 68 49.43 -4.43 -55.99
C GLY A 68 49.34 -5.42 -54.84
N MET A 69 48.14 -5.62 -54.32
CA MET A 69 47.80 -6.70 -53.40
C MET A 69 47.10 -7.79 -54.20
N ASN A 70 47.88 -8.59 -54.93
CA ASN A 70 47.44 -9.87 -55.52
C ASN A 70 47.30 -10.93 -54.41
N ASN A 71 46.48 -10.65 -53.40
CA ASN A 71 46.02 -11.63 -52.40
C ASN A 71 44.58 -11.26 -52.01
N PHE A 72 43.70 -11.20 -53.00
CA PHE A 72 42.25 -11.26 -52.77
C PHE A 72 41.84 -12.72 -53.04
N HIS A 73 41.81 -13.54 -52.00
CA HIS A 73 41.16 -14.85 -52.06
C HIS A 73 39.64 -14.58 -52.04
N PRO A 74 38.89 -14.91 -53.09
CA PRO A 74 37.44 -14.64 -53.14
C PRO A 74 36.62 -15.58 -52.23
N ASP A 75 37.25 -16.49 -51.49
CA ASP A 75 36.57 -17.58 -50.78
C ASP A 75 36.12 -17.25 -49.34
N ALA A 76 36.09 -15.98 -48.95
CA ALA A 76 35.69 -15.57 -47.59
C ALA A 76 34.72 -14.40 -47.55
N LEU A 77 33.86 -14.26 -48.57
CA LEU A 77 32.58 -13.60 -48.38
C LEU A 77 31.58 -14.70 -48.07
N SER A 78 31.38 -14.97 -46.77
CA SER A 78 30.18 -15.68 -46.30
C SER A 78 28.97 -15.05 -47.01
N ASP A 79 28.04 -15.87 -47.50
CA ASP A 79 26.86 -15.37 -48.19
C ASP A 79 26.20 -14.28 -47.31
N PRO A 80 25.78 -13.12 -47.86
CA PRO A 80 25.03 -12.12 -47.10
C PRO A 80 23.87 -12.72 -46.29
N SER A 81 23.28 -13.82 -46.79
CA SER A 81 22.28 -14.62 -46.07
C SER A 81 22.85 -15.29 -44.81
N ASP A 82 24.07 -15.83 -44.87
CA ASP A 82 24.75 -16.47 -43.73
C ASP A 82 25.14 -15.46 -42.66
N ALA A 83 25.56 -14.26 -43.07
CA ALA A 83 25.89 -13.17 -42.17
C ALA A 83 24.65 -12.62 -41.45
N MET A 84 23.52 -12.50 -42.15
CA MET A 84 22.24 -12.12 -41.54
C MET A 84 21.75 -13.20 -40.57
N ALA A 85 21.82 -14.47 -40.96
CA ALA A 85 21.45 -15.59 -40.10
C ALA A 85 22.35 -15.72 -38.87
N ALA A 86 23.61 -15.28 -38.93
CA ALA A 86 24.49 -15.21 -37.77
C ALA A 86 24.07 -14.08 -36.82
N LEU A 87 23.73 -12.91 -37.35
CA LEU A 87 23.26 -11.77 -36.55
C LEU A 87 21.89 -12.06 -35.88
N GLU A 88 20.99 -12.74 -36.58
CA GLU A 88 19.70 -13.17 -36.04
C GLU A 88 19.88 -14.15 -34.88
N ARG A 89 20.82 -15.09 -34.99
CA ARG A 89 21.18 -16.00 -33.89
C ARG A 89 21.76 -15.25 -32.69
N GLU A 90 22.68 -14.32 -32.91
CA GLU A 90 23.22 -13.47 -31.83
C GLU A 90 22.13 -12.62 -31.17
N HIS A 91 21.17 -12.10 -31.96
CA HIS A 91 20.04 -11.36 -31.45
C HIS A 91 19.12 -12.22 -30.60
N GLU A 92 18.80 -13.43 -31.04
CA GLU A 92 18.00 -14.39 -30.28
C GLU A 92 18.66 -14.80 -28.97
N GLU A 93 19.99 -15.01 -28.97
CA GLU A 93 20.77 -15.31 -27.76
C GLU A 93 20.76 -14.14 -26.77
N LEU A 94 20.97 -12.90 -27.24
CA LEU A 94 20.89 -11.72 -26.38
C LEU A 94 19.48 -11.52 -25.82
N GLN A 95 18.45 -11.75 -26.63
CA GLN A 95 17.07 -11.69 -26.17
C GLN A 95 16.76 -12.77 -25.13
N ALA A 96 17.33 -13.97 -25.26
CA ALA A 96 17.19 -15.03 -24.26
C ALA A 96 17.83 -14.64 -22.94
N LEU A 97 19.08 -14.14 -22.96
CA LEU A 97 19.77 -13.66 -21.76
C LEU A 97 19.01 -12.52 -21.05
N LEU A 98 18.45 -11.58 -21.81
CA LEU A 98 17.62 -10.49 -21.26
C LEU A 98 16.34 -11.01 -20.61
N ARG A 99 15.68 -12.01 -21.21
CA ARG A 99 14.48 -12.63 -20.60
C ARG A 99 14.83 -13.35 -19.30
N ASP A 100 15.93 -14.09 -19.30
CA ASP A 100 16.39 -14.83 -18.11
C ASP A 100 16.80 -13.86 -16.99
N GLU A 101 17.46 -12.74 -17.29
CA GLU A 101 17.81 -11.71 -16.32
C GLU A 101 16.56 -11.01 -15.75
N ILE A 102 15.56 -10.70 -16.60
CA ILE A 102 14.29 -10.13 -16.14
C ILE A 102 13.55 -11.12 -15.22
N GLU A 103 13.58 -12.41 -15.54
CA GLU A 103 12.94 -13.44 -14.72
C GLU A 103 13.72 -13.67 -13.42
N ALA A 104 15.06 -13.64 -13.47
CA ALA A 104 15.92 -13.66 -12.29
C ALA A 104 15.63 -12.46 -11.39
N LEU A 105 15.54 -11.23 -11.91
CA LEU A 105 15.21 -10.05 -11.12
C LEU A 105 13.78 -10.06 -10.56
N ARG A 106 12.85 -10.77 -11.20
CA ARG A 106 11.48 -10.99 -10.67
C ARG A 106 11.44 -12.05 -9.57
N THR A 107 12.33 -13.03 -9.62
CA THR A 107 12.36 -14.19 -8.72
C THR A 107 13.38 -14.05 -7.58
N GLU A 108 14.43 -13.25 -7.77
CA GLU A 108 15.28 -12.72 -6.70
C GLU A 108 14.35 -12.01 -5.73
N GLY A 109 14.11 -12.66 -4.59
CA GLY A 109 12.95 -12.54 -3.70
C GLY A 109 12.56 -11.14 -3.21
N GLY A 110 13.25 -10.08 -3.61
CA GLY A 110 12.93 -8.69 -3.30
C GLY A 110 11.50 -8.30 -3.68
N ILE A 111 11.06 -8.45 -4.93
CA ILE A 111 9.73 -7.95 -5.33
C ILE A 111 8.60 -8.77 -4.68
N ALA A 112 8.74 -10.09 -4.62
CA ALA A 112 7.74 -10.95 -3.99
C ALA A 112 7.68 -10.74 -2.46
N ALA A 113 8.83 -10.62 -1.79
CA ALA A 113 8.88 -10.32 -0.35
C ALA A 113 8.33 -8.91 -0.03
N LEU A 114 8.64 -7.91 -0.86
CA LEU A 114 8.11 -6.55 -0.71
C LEU A 114 6.58 -6.53 -0.86
N ARG A 115 6.01 -7.31 -1.78
CA ARG A 115 4.54 -7.44 -1.90
C ARG A 115 3.90 -8.08 -0.67
N ILE A 116 4.53 -9.12 -0.11
CA ILE A 116 4.07 -9.75 1.13
C ILE A 116 4.13 -8.75 2.30
N GLU A 117 5.20 -7.95 2.38
CA GLU A 117 5.38 -6.95 3.44
C GLU A 117 4.43 -5.76 3.29
N GLU A 118 4.17 -5.30 2.06
CA GLU A 118 3.13 -4.31 1.75
C GLU A 118 1.75 -4.81 2.17
N GLU A 119 1.38 -6.04 1.82
CA GLU A 119 0.10 -6.63 2.22
C GLU A 119 -0.02 -6.73 3.74
N ARG A 120 1.08 -7.09 4.43
CA ARG A 120 1.14 -7.08 5.90
C ARG A 120 0.89 -5.67 6.45
N HIS A 121 1.58 -4.65 5.92
CA HIS A 121 1.41 -3.27 6.37
C HIS A 121 -0.01 -2.74 6.09
N LEU A 122 -0.61 -3.08 4.96
CA LEU A 122 -2.00 -2.70 4.66
C LEU A 122 -2.98 -3.31 5.68
N LYS A 123 -2.79 -4.58 6.06
CA LYS A 123 -3.58 -5.23 7.11
C LYS A 123 -3.39 -4.56 8.47
N GLU A 124 -2.14 -4.27 8.84
CA GLU A 124 -1.82 -3.55 10.08
C GLU A 124 -2.45 -2.16 10.13
N LEU A 125 -2.36 -1.39 9.04
CA LEU A 125 -2.99 -0.07 8.93
C LEU A 125 -4.52 -0.15 8.98
N ALA A 126 -5.12 -1.14 8.34
CA ALA A 126 -6.57 -1.37 8.42
C ALA A 126 -7.01 -1.64 9.87
N HIS A 127 -6.31 -2.52 10.58
CA HIS A 127 -6.56 -2.79 12.00
C HIS A 127 -6.34 -1.54 12.87
N ALA A 128 -5.27 -0.78 12.63
CA ALA A 128 -4.98 0.46 13.36
C ALA A 128 -6.08 1.51 13.14
N SER A 129 -6.53 1.70 11.89
CA SER A 129 -7.63 2.60 11.55
C SER A 129 -8.93 2.20 12.24
N GLN A 130 -9.26 0.90 12.25
CA GLN A 130 -10.45 0.39 12.94
C GLN A 130 -10.38 0.65 14.45
N ARG A 131 -9.21 0.45 15.07
CA ARG A 131 -8.99 0.76 16.50
C ARG A 131 -9.17 2.25 16.80
N LEU A 132 -8.65 3.12 15.94
CA LEU A 132 -8.81 4.57 16.09
C LEU A 132 -10.29 4.98 15.98
N LYS A 133 -11.01 4.48 14.97
CA LYS A 133 -12.46 4.72 14.81
C LYS A 133 -13.26 4.28 16.04
N ALA A 134 -12.97 3.09 16.57
CA ALA A 134 -13.62 2.59 17.79
C ALA A 134 -13.30 3.48 19.01
N SER A 135 -12.06 3.94 19.15
CA SER A 135 -11.67 4.86 20.21
C SER A 135 -12.36 6.22 20.08
N ASP A 136 -12.48 6.76 18.87
CA ASP A 136 -13.11 8.06 18.65
C ASP A 136 -14.62 8.01 18.90
N ALA A 137 -15.29 6.93 18.49
CA ALA A 137 -16.69 6.69 18.81
C ALA A 137 -16.92 6.62 20.33
N THR A 138 -16.02 5.93 21.04
CA THR A 138 -16.10 5.80 22.51
C THR A 138 -15.86 7.16 23.20
N ARG A 139 -14.84 7.90 22.77
CA ARG A 139 -14.53 9.25 23.30
C ARG A 139 -15.66 10.24 23.05
N GLY A 140 -16.28 10.18 21.86
CA GLY A 140 -17.42 11.02 21.51
C GLY A 140 -18.61 10.77 22.43
N LEU A 141 -18.91 9.50 22.72
CA LEU A 141 -19.98 9.14 23.66
C LEU A 141 -19.68 9.62 25.09
N ASP A 142 -18.46 9.43 25.58
CA ASP A 142 -18.08 9.85 26.93
C ASP A 142 -18.21 11.36 27.13
N ALA A 143 -17.79 12.13 26.13
CA ALA A 143 -18.00 13.57 26.12
C ALA A 143 -19.49 13.94 26.12
N ALA A 144 -20.32 13.24 25.33
CA ALA A 144 -21.76 13.47 25.28
C ALA A 144 -22.45 13.16 26.61
N LEU A 145 -22.10 12.03 27.24
CA LEU A 145 -22.59 11.62 28.56
C LEU A 145 -22.22 12.64 29.65
N LEU A 146 -20.95 13.08 29.66
CA LEU A 146 -20.48 14.11 30.60
C LEU A 146 -21.24 15.43 30.40
N CYS A 147 -21.33 15.93 29.17
CA CYS A 147 -22.08 17.14 28.84
C CYS A 147 -23.53 17.02 29.30
N ARG A 148 -24.16 15.86 29.10
CA ARG A 148 -25.53 15.62 29.53
C ARG A 148 -25.67 15.66 31.04
N ARG A 149 -24.77 15.02 31.78
CA ARG A 149 -24.74 15.04 33.25
C ARG A 149 -24.58 16.46 33.79
N LEU A 150 -23.71 17.26 33.18
CA LEU A 150 -23.51 18.66 33.55
C LEU A 150 -24.76 19.51 33.31
N ARG A 151 -25.43 19.35 32.14
CA ARG A 151 -26.69 20.05 31.85
C ARG A 151 -27.79 19.70 32.85
N LEU A 152 -27.91 18.43 33.27
CA LEU A 152 -28.88 18.04 34.30
C LEU A 152 -28.65 18.74 35.65
N GLY A 153 -27.40 19.06 35.99
CA GLY A 153 -27.08 19.79 37.22
C GLY A 153 -27.40 21.29 37.14
N VAL A 154 -27.24 21.90 35.96
CA VAL A 154 -27.41 23.35 35.75
C VAL A 154 -28.83 23.71 35.30
N GLU A 155 -29.33 23.04 34.26
CA GLU A 155 -30.63 23.29 33.64
C GLU A 155 -31.74 22.48 34.33
N GLY A 156 -31.36 21.48 35.13
CA GLY A 156 -32.28 20.55 35.73
C GLY A 156 -32.84 19.53 34.75
N ARG A 157 -33.98 18.96 35.13
CA ARG A 157 -34.63 17.89 34.37
C ARG A 157 -35.43 18.46 33.20
N PRO A 158 -35.35 17.88 31.98
CA PRO A 158 -36.12 18.38 30.85
C PRO A 158 -37.63 18.27 31.10
N ARG A 159 -38.37 19.22 30.53
CA ARG A 159 -39.83 19.26 30.60
C ARG A 159 -40.40 18.10 29.76
N GLY A 160 -41.53 17.55 30.20
CA GLY A 160 -42.25 16.48 29.48
C GLY A 160 -41.86 15.05 29.88
N LEU A 161 -40.76 14.83 30.61
CA LEU A 161 -40.42 13.48 31.05
C LEU A 161 -41.21 13.05 32.31
N PRO A 162 -41.64 11.77 32.45
CA PRO A 162 -42.36 11.25 33.62
C PRO A 162 -41.50 11.29 34.88
N SER A 163 -41.98 11.72 36.05
CA SER A 163 -41.14 11.89 37.27
C SER A 163 -40.08 10.80 37.52
N LEU A 164 -38.95 11.15 38.15
CA LEU A 164 -37.89 10.17 38.50
C LEU A 164 -38.44 8.96 39.27
N ARG A 165 -39.47 9.20 40.12
CA ARG A 165 -40.16 8.13 40.84
C ARG A 165 -40.93 7.20 39.91
N ALA A 166 -41.61 7.74 38.90
CA ALA A 166 -42.33 6.95 37.89
C ALA A 166 -41.36 6.13 37.03
N GLN A 167 -40.27 6.74 36.58
CA GLN A 167 -39.22 6.04 35.82
C GLN A 167 -38.59 4.91 36.64
N ALA A 168 -38.20 5.19 37.89
CA ALA A 168 -37.64 4.18 38.78
C ALA A 168 -38.64 3.03 39.07
N ALA A 169 -39.94 3.34 39.16
CA ALA A 169 -40.98 2.33 39.34
C ALA A 169 -41.16 1.45 38.10
N ALA A 170 -41.00 2.00 36.89
CA ALA A 170 -41.00 1.23 35.64
C ALA A 170 -39.79 0.28 35.58
N LEU A 171 -38.59 0.78 35.92
CA LEU A 171 -37.37 -0.04 35.97
C LEU A 171 -37.48 -1.19 36.96
N ARG A 172 -38.04 -0.95 38.15
CA ARG A 172 -38.23 -2.01 39.16
C ARG A 172 -39.10 -3.17 38.66
N LYS A 173 -40.01 -2.93 37.71
CA LYS A 173 -40.85 -3.97 37.12
C LYS A 173 -40.20 -4.63 35.90
N SER A 174 -39.11 -4.08 35.40
CA SER A 174 -38.43 -4.58 34.22
C SER A 174 -37.47 -5.72 34.59
N PRO A 175 -37.45 -6.84 33.84
CA PRO A 175 -36.45 -7.88 34.03
C PRO A 175 -35.03 -7.43 33.64
N LEU A 176 -34.90 -6.30 32.93
CA LEU A 176 -33.61 -5.78 32.45
C LEU A 176 -32.87 -4.94 33.50
N PHE A 177 -33.50 -4.65 34.64
CA PHE A 177 -32.84 -3.96 35.75
C PHE A 177 -32.49 -4.94 36.86
N ASP A 178 -31.20 -5.15 37.07
CA ASP A 178 -30.68 -5.96 38.16
C ASP A 178 -30.11 -5.04 39.24
N ALA A 179 -30.88 -4.86 40.32
CA ALA A 179 -30.50 -3.98 41.41
C ALA A 179 -29.29 -4.46 42.22
N GLU A 180 -29.02 -5.76 42.24
CA GLU A 180 -27.87 -6.33 42.96
C GLU A 180 -26.61 -6.16 42.14
N SER A 181 -26.65 -6.57 40.86
CA SER A 181 -25.56 -6.36 39.91
C SER A 181 -25.21 -4.89 39.76
N TYR A 182 -26.21 -4.01 39.64
CA TYR A 182 -25.98 -2.57 39.56
C TYR A 182 -25.28 -2.00 40.80
N ARG A 183 -25.65 -2.45 42.01
CA ARG A 183 -24.98 -2.03 43.25
C ARG A 183 -23.55 -2.55 43.33
N ALA A 184 -23.30 -3.77 42.86
CA ALA A 184 -21.97 -4.36 42.83
C ALA A 184 -21.04 -3.64 41.84
N ALA A 185 -21.58 -3.11 40.74
CA ALA A 185 -20.83 -2.35 39.75
C ALA A 185 -20.44 -0.93 40.22
N LEU A 186 -21.10 -0.39 41.26
CA LEU A 186 -20.81 0.94 41.77
C LEU A 186 -19.54 0.93 42.62
N CYS A 187 -18.63 1.87 42.35
CA CYS A 187 -17.45 2.08 43.18
C CYS A 187 -17.79 2.67 44.57
N VAL A 188 -18.94 3.33 44.70
CA VAL A 188 -19.42 3.94 45.94
C VAL A 188 -20.77 3.33 46.32
N ALA A 189 -20.88 2.88 47.57
CA ALA A 189 -22.11 2.34 48.10
C ALA A 189 -23.21 3.42 48.14
N LEU A 190 -24.41 3.06 47.63
CA LEU A 190 -25.55 3.96 47.68
C LEU A 190 -26.05 4.15 49.12
N PRO A 191 -26.44 5.38 49.51
CA PRO A 191 -27.10 5.61 50.78
C PRO A 191 -28.36 4.75 50.91
N ARG A 192 -28.66 4.26 52.12
CA ARG A 192 -29.84 3.37 52.37
C ARG A 192 -31.17 3.92 51.83
N ARG A 193 -31.33 5.25 51.78
CA ARG A 193 -32.56 5.91 51.31
C ARG A 193 -32.64 6.07 49.78
N LEU A 194 -31.55 5.81 49.06
CA LEU A 194 -31.47 5.90 47.62
C LEU A 194 -31.48 4.48 47.02
N SER A 195 -32.54 4.15 46.29
CA SER A 195 -32.64 2.86 45.61
C SER A 195 -31.79 2.84 44.34
N ALA A 196 -31.38 1.65 43.90
CA ALA A 196 -30.55 1.45 42.71
C ALA A 196 -31.20 2.06 41.44
N GLU A 197 -32.50 1.82 41.26
CA GLU A 197 -33.29 2.31 40.13
C GLU A 197 -33.36 3.85 40.15
N ARG A 198 -33.53 4.45 41.34
CA ARG A 198 -33.52 5.91 41.49
C ARG A 198 -32.16 6.51 41.18
N HIS A 199 -31.08 5.85 41.60
CA HIS A 199 -29.73 6.27 41.26
C HIS A 199 -29.50 6.20 39.75
N TYR A 200 -29.88 5.09 39.11
CA TYR A 200 -29.73 4.90 37.68
C TYR A 200 -30.44 5.98 36.85
N VAL A 201 -31.73 6.24 37.12
CA VAL A 201 -32.50 7.24 36.35
C VAL A 201 -32.06 8.69 36.62
N ALA A 202 -31.48 8.96 37.79
CA ALA A 202 -31.06 10.31 38.16
C ALA A 202 -29.64 10.64 37.67
N ALA A 203 -28.74 9.66 37.67
CA ALA A 203 -27.32 9.87 37.37
C ALA A 203 -26.72 8.71 36.58
N GLY A 204 -26.91 7.47 37.01
CA GLY A 204 -26.13 6.34 36.52
C GLY A 204 -26.21 6.08 35.01
N ALA A 205 -27.37 6.31 34.39
CA ALA A 205 -27.48 6.20 32.93
C ALA A 205 -26.53 7.18 32.22
N PHE A 206 -26.42 8.42 32.71
CA PHE A 206 -25.53 9.44 32.15
C PHE A 206 -24.07 9.31 32.61
N GLU A 207 -23.80 8.38 33.52
CA GLU A 207 -22.44 7.93 33.86
C GLU A 207 -22.02 6.73 33.00
N GLY A 208 -22.89 6.28 32.10
CA GLY A 208 -22.64 5.11 31.24
C GLY A 208 -22.68 3.79 32.00
N LEU A 209 -23.25 3.75 33.20
CA LEU A 209 -23.38 2.52 34.00
C LEU A 209 -24.47 1.64 33.40
N ASP A 210 -24.23 0.33 33.41
CA ASP A 210 -25.20 -0.64 32.90
C ASP A 210 -26.16 -1.05 34.02
N PRO A 211 -27.49 -1.04 33.79
CA PRO A 211 -28.50 -1.39 34.80
C PRO A 211 -28.53 -2.88 35.16
N GLY A 212 -27.85 -3.71 34.38
CA GLY A 212 -27.79 -5.16 34.53
C GLY A 212 -27.07 -5.81 33.34
N PRO A 213 -26.82 -7.12 33.39
CA PRO A 213 -26.10 -7.85 32.34
C PRO A 213 -26.85 -7.86 31.00
N ASP A 214 -28.17 -7.68 31.05
CA ASP A 214 -29.03 -7.78 29.87
C ASP A 214 -29.23 -6.50 29.07
N PHE A 215 -28.62 -5.40 29.51
CA PHE A 215 -28.78 -4.11 28.85
C PHE A 215 -27.50 -3.29 28.96
N SER A 216 -26.97 -2.85 27.81
CA SER A 216 -25.84 -1.93 27.77
C SER A 216 -26.33 -0.50 27.54
N THR A 217 -26.15 0.37 28.53
CA THR A 217 -26.48 1.79 28.46
C THR A 217 -25.70 2.48 27.35
N ARG A 218 -24.39 2.22 27.25
CA ARG A 218 -23.54 2.84 26.22
C ARG A 218 -23.94 2.41 24.82
N THR A 219 -24.20 1.12 24.61
CA THR A 219 -24.64 0.60 23.32
C THR A 219 -25.97 1.20 22.90
N TYR A 220 -26.92 1.30 23.85
CA TYR A 220 -28.21 1.89 23.57
C TYR A 220 -28.10 3.36 23.15
N TYR A 221 -27.26 4.17 23.80
CA TYR A 221 -27.06 5.56 23.41
C TYR A 221 -26.28 5.73 22.10
N MET A 222 -25.35 4.82 21.77
CA MET A 222 -24.69 4.84 20.46
C MET A 222 -25.70 4.61 19.32
N LEU A 223 -26.64 3.69 19.52
CA LEU A 223 -27.69 3.39 18.55
C LEU A 223 -28.81 4.45 18.54
N ASN A 224 -28.99 5.15 19.66
CA ASN A 224 -30.09 6.08 19.89
C ASN A 224 -29.59 7.41 20.47
N PRO A 225 -28.80 8.20 19.71
CA PRO A 225 -28.25 9.46 20.19
C PRO A 225 -29.33 10.49 20.53
N ASP A 226 -30.48 10.43 19.84
CA ASP A 226 -31.68 11.24 20.10
C ASP A 226 -32.19 11.11 21.55
N VAL A 227 -32.11 9.90 22.11
CA VAL A 227 -32.54 9.62 23.49
C VAL A 227 -31.61 10.30 24.49
N LEU A 228 -30.30 10.26 24.23
CA LEU A 228 -29.31 10.95 25.06
C LEU A 228 -29.52 12.46 25.00
N GLU A 229 -29.70 13.00 23.80
CA GLU A 229 -29.93 14.43 23.58
C GLU A 229 -31.20 14.92 24.28
N ALA A 230 -32.30 14.18 24.15
CA ALA A 230 -33.57 14.44 24.83
C ALA A 230 -33.48 14.29 26.36
N GLY A 231 -32.41 13.69 26.87
CA GLY A 231 -32.14 13.59 28.31
C GLY A 231 -32.87 12.46 29.01
N TRP A 232 -33.18 11.41 28.26
CA TRP A 232 -33.79 10.23 28.82
C TRP A 232 -32.74 9.26 29.36
N PRO A 233 -32.95 8.66 30.54
CA PRO A 233 -32.17 7.50 30.98
C PRO A 233 -32.43 6.32 30.03
N ALA A 234 -31.37 5.69 29.52
CA ALA A 234 -31.43 4.69 28.45
C ALA A 234 -32.48 3.60 28.69
N LEU A 235 -32.35 2.84 29.79
CA LEU A 235 -33.31 1.76 30.07
C LEU A 235 -34.72 2.28 30.36
N ALA A 236 -34.87 3.48 30.95
CA ALA A 236 -36.19 4.05 31.20
C ALA A 236 -36.91 4.39 29.90
N HIS A 237 -36.19 4.95 28.91
CA HIS A 237 -36.73 5.16 27.58
C HIS A 237 -37.11 3.84 26.93
N TYR A 238 -36.22 2.84 26.97
CA TYR A 238 -36.49 1.55 26.34
C TYR A 238 -37.74 0.88 26.90
N VAL A 239 -37.88 0.81 28.23
CA VAL A 239 -39.03 0.17 28.90
C VAL A 239 -40.34 0.91 28.63
N LEU A 240 -40.31 2.25 28.53
CA LEU A 240 -41.53 3.05 28.36
C LEU A 240 -41.94 3.24 26.90
N HIS A 241 -40.98 3.27 25.98
CA HIS A 241 -41.18 3.62 24.58
C HIS A 241 -40.40 2.71 23.63
N GLY A 242 -39.09 2.56 23.86
CA GLY A 242 -38.19 1.93 22.89
C GLY A 242 -38.53 0.50 22.50
N ALA A 243 -39.08 -0.31 23.42
CA ALA A 243 -39.52 -1.68 23.10
C ALA A 243 -40.70 -1.69 22.11
N ALA A 244 -41.65 -0.78 22.27
CA ALA A 244 -42.79 -0.63 21.36
C ALA A 244 -42.38 -0.01 20.01
N GLU A 245 -41.33 0.81 20.01
CA GLU A 245 -40.73 1.40 18.81
C GLU A 245 -39.79 0.43 18.06
N GLY A 246 -39.55 -0.78 18.58
CA GLY A 246 -38.65 -1.77 17.96
C GLY A 246 -37.16 -1.40 18.06
N ARG A 247 -36.77 -0.53 18.99
CA ARG A 247 -35.36 -0.14 19.17
C ARG A 247 -34.52 -1.30 19.68
N GLN A 248 -33.33 -1.47 19.12
CA GLN A 248 -32.39 -2.51 19.52
C GLN A 248 -31.64 -2.12 20.81
N VAL A 249 -31.39 -3.11 21.67
CA VAL A 249 -30.63 -2.93 22.92
C VAL A 249 -29.20 -3.48 22.86
N ARG A 250 -28.87 -4.22 21.81
CA ARG A 250 -27.56 -4.79 21.52
C ARG A 250 -27.28 -4.65 20.03
N LEU A 251 -26.01 -4.53 19.67
CA LEU A 251 -25.57 -4.68 18.28
C LEU A 251 -25.83 -6.15 17.89
N GLY A 252 -26.72 -6.38 16.92
CA GLY A 252 -27.01 -7.73 16.45
C GLY A 252 -25.75 -8.37 15.87
N ASN A 253 -25.36 -9.53 16.42
CA ASN A 253 -24.69 -10.54 15.62
C ASN A 253 -25.80 -11.34 14.96
N ASP A 254 -26.22 -10.94 13.77
CA ASP A 254 -27.17 -11.69 12.96
C ASP A 254 -26.49 -12.95 12.40
N GLU A 255 -26.27 -13.95 13.25
CA GLU A 255 -26.18 -15.37 12.84
C GLU A 255 -27.54 -16.03 13.07
N SER A 256 -28.57 -15.52 12.40
CA SER A 256 -29.79 -16.28 12.13
C SER A 256 -29.70 -16.81 10.70
N GLY A 257 -28.75 -17.73 10.49
CA GLY A 257 -28.69 -18.60 9.33
C GLY A 257 -29.73 -19.70 9.47
N ASN A 258 -30.77 -19.57 8.65
CA ASN A 258 -31.75 -20.58 8.26
C ASN A 258 -31.15 -22.01 8.14
N GLY A 259 -31.81 -23.00 8.76
CA GLY A 259 -31.48 -24.43 8.64
C GLY A 259 -32.39 -25.32 9.47
#